data_AF-A0A673V1Y4-F1
#
_entry.id   AF-A0A673V1Y4-F1
#
_cell.length_a   1.000
_cell.length_b   1.000
_cell.length_c   1.000
_cell.angle_alpha   90.00
_cell.angle_beta   90.00
_cell.angle_gamma   90.00
#
_symmetry.space_group_name_H-M   'P 1'
#
loop_
_entity.id
_entity.type
_entity.pdbx_description
1 polymer ?
#
loop_
_entity_poly.entity_id
_entity_poly.type
_entity_poly.pdbx_seq_one_letter_code
_entity_poly.pdbx_strand_id
1 'polypeptide(L)'
;GSPLNPTWLLGLPPLRALPRPTIWAEPASVVPWGQPVTIGCGGPAEAEIFHLEKEGRPSYQGMRNHLHGTEARFPIGAAGEDTAGLYHCAYYQGFTWSESSDTLELMVTGKEASAAPPAVPPAPGSPLAAAPSAPRLPGRLPPPAWPSGSLCLCTRDPLPSHPA
;
A
#
# COMPACT_ATOMS: atom_id res chain seq x y z
N GLY A 1 3.58 -18.96 -42.84
CA GLY A 1 4.82 -18.30 -43.24
C GLY A 1 4.93 -17.03 -42.44
N SER A 2 5.79 -17.01 -41.43
CA SER A 2 5.99 -15.84 -40.57
C SER A 2 6.83 -14.80 -41.32
N PRO A 3 6.48 -13.50 -41.28
CA PRO A 3 7.24 -12.48 -41.98
C PRO A 3 8.63 -12.33 -41.34
N LEU A 4 9.67 -12.49 -42.14
CA LEU A 4 11.05 -12.31 -41.71
C LEU A 4 11.30 -10.82 -41.45
N ASN A 5 11.62 -10.50 -40.19
CA ASN A 5 11.98 -9.15 -39.75
C ASN A 5 13.31 -8.72 -40.43
N PRO A 6 13.41 -7.52 -41.04
CA PRO A 6 14.59 -7.07 -41.80
C PRO A 6 15.91 -6.97 -41.00
N THR A 7 15.90 -7.13 -39.67
CA THR A 7 17.10 -6.96 -38.82
C THR A 7 18.14 -8.08 -38.95
N TRP A 8 17.83 -9.21 -39.61
CA TRP A 8 18.76 -10.35 -39.77
C TRP A 8 19.95 -10.05 -40.69
N LEU A 9 19.87 -9.00 -41.53
CA LEU A 9 20.89 -8.65 -42.51
C LEU A 9 22.11 -7.93 -41.92
N LEU A 10 22.02 -7.42 -40.69
CA LEU A 10 23.08 -6.61 -40.09
C LEU A 10 24.14 -7.45 -39.35
N GLY A 11 23.98 -8.77 -39.28
CA GLY A 11 24.94 -9.65 -38.59
C GLY A 11 25.17 -9.33 -37.12
N LEU A 12 24.33 -8.47 -36.53
CA LEU A 12 24.36 -8.15 -35.12
C LEU A 12 23.79 -9.37 -34.39
N PRO A 13 24.52 -9.96 -33.42
CA PRO A 13 23.88 -10.89 -32.51
C PRO A 13 22.69 -10.16 -31.89
N PRO A 14 21.52 -10.82 -31.71
CA PRO A 14 20.44 -10.20 -30.97
C PRO A 14 21.04 -9.74 -29.65
N LEU A 15 20.95 -8.44 -29.37
CA LEU A 15 21.23 -7.93 -28.04
C LEU A 15 20.47 -8.86 -27.09
N ARG A 16 21.17 -9.41 -26.08
CA ARG A 16 20.59 -10.36 -25.11
C ARG A 16 19.38 -9.70 -24.43
N ALA A 17 18.22 -9.81 -25.06
CA ALA A 17 16.96 -9.32 -24.54
C ALA A 17 16.49 -10.37 -23.55
N LEU A 18 16.28 -9.94 -22.31
CA LEU A 18 15.71 -10.79 -21.28
C LEU A 18 14.30 -11.22 -21.73
N PRO A 19 13.91 -12.50 -21.53
CA PRO A 19 12.58 -12.95 -21.89
C PRO A 19 11.51 -12.12 -21.18
N ARG A 20 10.38 -11.90 -21.86
CA ARG A 20 9.25 -11.18 -21.28
C ARG A 20 8.63 -12.00 -20.13
N PRO A 21 8.38 -11.40 -18.96
CA PRO A 21 7.71 -12.10 -17.87
C PRO A 21 6.22 -12.29 -18.14
N THR A 22 5.63 -13.28 -17.47
CA THR A 22 4.19 -13.54 -17.46
C THR A 22 3.56 -12.95 -16.20
N ILE A 23 2.33 -12.44 -16.31
CA ILE A 23 1.55 -11.90 -15.18
C ILE A 23 0.19 -12.60 -15.09
N TRP A 24 -0.30 -12.84 -13.88
CA TRP A 24 -1.62 -13.44 -13.64
C TRP A 24 -2.21 -13.04 -12.28
N ALA A 25 -3.48 -13.38 -12.06
CA ALA A 25 -4.18 -13.17 -10.79
C ALA A 25 -4.75 -14.50 -10.26
N GLU A 26 -4.64 -14.71 -8.95
CA GLU A 26 -5.21 -15.84 -8.22
C GLU A 26 -6.14 -15.35 -7.11
N PRO A 27 -7.38 -15.86 -7.00
CA PRO A 27 -7.99 -16.92 -7.81
C PRO A 27 -8.52 -16.46 -9.18
N ALA A 28 -8.76 -15.16 -9.36
CA ALA A 28 -9.28 -14.58 -10.60
C ALA A 28 -8.92 -13.10 -10.71
N SER A 29 -9.04 -12.53 -11.91
CA SER A 29 -8.87 -11.10 -12.17
C SER A 29 -10.08 -10.24 -11.76
N VAL A 30 -11.22 -10.87 -11.50
CA VAL A 30 -12.43 -10.22 -11.00
C VAL A 30 -12.65 -10.66 -9.56
N VAL A 31 -12.52 -9.72 -8.63
CA VAL A 31 -12.44 -9.99 -7.19
C VAL A 31 -13.58 -9.27 -6.47
N PRO A 32 -14.35 -9.94 -5.60
CA PRO A 32 -15.33 -9.25 -4.78
C PRO A 32 -14.66 -8.33 -3.75
N TRP A 33 -15.33 -7.24 -3.37
CA TRP A 33 -14.85 -6.30 -2.37
C TRP A 33 -14.52 -7.00 -1.04
N GLY A 34 -13.39 -6.63 -0.45
CA GLY A 34 -12.88 -7.19 0.79
C GLY A 34 -12.33 -8.62 0.66
N GLN A 35 -12.40 -9.26 -0.51
CA GLN A 35 -11.80 -10.57 -0.73
C GLN A 35 -10.30 -10.44 -1.04
N PRO A 36 -9.49 -11.45 -0.67
CA PRO A 36 -8.08 -11.48 -0.99
C PRO A 36 -7.87 -11.82 -2.46
N VAL A 37 -6.79 -11.29 -3.03
CA VAL A 37 -6.28 -11.65 -4.36
C VAL A 37 -4.77 -11.63 -4.33
N THR A 38 -4.12 -12.49 -5.12
CA THR A 38 -2.68 -12.47 -5.31
C THR A 38 -2.36 -12.21 -6.77
N ILE A 39 -1.50 -11.23 -7.04
CA ILE A 39 -0.95 -11.03 -8.38
C ILE A 39 0.36 -11.81 -8.46
N GLY A 40 0.46 -12.70 -9.45
CA GLY A 40 1.64 -13.52 -9.72
C GLY A 40 2.44 -12.96 -10.89
N CYS A 41 3.76 -13.10 -10.82
CA CYS A 41 4.70 -12.71 -11.86
C CYS A 41 5.70 -13.84 -12.08
N GLY A 42 5.88 -14.27 -13.31
CA GLY A 42 6.69 -15.43 -13.67
C GLY A 42 7.80 -15.05 -14.63
N GLY A 43 9.00 -15.56 -14.38
CA GLY A 43 10.21 -15.26 -15.15
C GLY A 43 11.18 -16.44 -15.16
N PRO A 44 12.37 -16.26 -15.75
CA PRO A 44 13.40 -17.28 -15.77
C PRO A 44 14.00 -17.48 -14.37
N ALA A 45 14.66 -18.62 -14.13
CA ALA A 45 15.20 -18.97 -12.80
C ALA A 45 16.30 -18.02 -12.32
N GLU A 46 16.92 -17.29 -13.25
CA GLU A 46 17.96 -16.30 -13.04
C GLU A 46 17.40 -14.92 -12.66
N ALA A 47 16.08 -14.75 -12.59
CA ALA A 47 15.47 -13.52 -12.10
C ALA A 47 15.82 -13.30 -10.62
N GLU A 48 16.36 -12.12 -10.32
CA GLU A 48 16.78 -11.76 -8.95
C GLU A 48 15.66 -11.01 -8.21
N ILE A 49 14.94 -10.14 -8.93
CA ILE A 49 13.95 -9.23 -8.37
C ILE A 49 12.78 -9.14 -9.32
N PHE A 50 11.57 -9.27 -8.81
CA PHE A 50 10.35 -8.93 -9.55
C PHE A 50 9.78 -7.60 -9.05
N HIS A 51 9.25 -6.82 -10.00
CA HIS A 51 8.61 -5.54 -9.78
C HIS A 51 7.23 -5.55 -10.40
N LEU A 52 6.21 -5.21 -9.61
CA LEU A 52 4.83 -5.08 -10.05
C LEU A 52 4.42 -3.61 -10.08
N GLU A 53 4.03 -3.12 -11.25
CA GLU A 53 3.59 -1.75 -11.48
C GLU A 53 2.07 -1.70 -11.68
N LYS A 54 1.44 -0.64 -11.19
CA LYS A 54 0.03 -0.33 -11.43
C LYS A 54 -0.07 1.00 -12.19
N GLU A 55 -0.81 1.00 -13.29
CA GLU A 55 -0.97 2.20 -14.12
C GLU A 55 -1.71 3.33 -13.39
N GLY A 56 -1.38 4.58 -13.72
CA GLY A 56 -2.02 5.77 -13.15
C GLY A 56 -1.60 6.11 -11.71
N ARG A 57 -0.59 5.43 -11.16
CA ARG A 57 0.03 5.78 -9.87
C ARG A 57 1.52 6.10 -10.06
N PRO A 58 2.02 7.20 -9.49
CA PRO A 58 3.45 7.52 -9.55
C PRO A 58 4.22 6.54 -8.68
N SER A 59 4.78 5.48 -9.28
CA SER A 59 5.90 4.59 -8.87
C SER A 59 6.07 4.11 -7.42
N TYR A 60 5.23 4.51 -6.46
CA TYR A 60 5.36 4.24 -5.03
C TYR A 60 4.75 2.93 -4.59
N GLN A 61 4.12 2.18 -5.49
CA GLN A 61 3.53 0.87 -5.19
C GLN A 61 4.09 -0.23 -6.08
N GLY A 62 5.31 -0.01 -6.57
CA GLY A 62 6.16 -1.04 -7.14
C GLY A 62 6.38 -2.16 -6.13
N MET A 63 5.46 -3.12 -6.06
CA MET A 63 5.56 -4.20 -5.10
C MET A 63 6.78 -5.01 -5.52
N ARG A 64 7.80 -5.04 -4.67
CA ARG A 64 9.06 -5.73 -4.95
C ARG A 64 9.07 -7.03 -4.20
N ASN A 65 9.31 -8.11 -4.93
CA ASN A 65 9.56 -9.40 -4.33
C ASN A 65 11.03 -9.77 -4.60
N HIS A 66 11.75 -10.11 -3.55
CA HIS A 66 13.18 -10.43 -3.58
C HIS A 66 13.44 -11.93 -3.74
N LEU A 67 12.44 -12.67 -4.22
CA LEU A 67 12.58 -14.11 -4.43
C LEU A 67 13.49 -14.37 -5.62
N HIS A 68 14.55 -15.15 -5.37
CA HIS A 68 15.26 -15.87 -6.42
C HIS A 68 14.41 -17.08 -6.80
N GLY A 69 14.04 -17.18 -8.07
CA GLY A 69 13.19 -18.26 -8.55
C GLY A 69 12.43 -17.88 -9.81
N THR A 70 11.57 -18.78 -10.25
CA THR A 70 10.78 -18.60 -11.49
C THR A 70 9.52 -17.78 -11.29
N GLU A 71 9.14 -17.46 -10.05
CA GLU A 71 7.93 -16.68 -9.76
C GLU A 71 8.05 -15.79 -8.51
N ALA A 72 7.28 -14.71 -8.54
CA ALA A 72 7.01 -13.83 -7.42
C ALA A 72 5.49 -13.70 -7.22
N ARG A 73 5.06 -13.72 -5.96
CA ARG A 73 3.66 -13.51 -5.57
C ARG A 73 3.51 -12.20 -4.78
N PHE A 74 2.45 -11.47 -5.08
CA PHE A 74 2.10 -10.18 -4.49
C PHE A 74 0.68 -10.25 -3.90
N PRO A 75 0.54 -10.67 -2.63
CA PRO A 75 -0.76 -10.81 -2.00
C PRO A 75 -1.36 -9.45 -1.62
N ILE A 76 -2.65 -9.29 -1.93
CA ILE A 76 -3.50 -8.17 -1.54
C ILE A 76 -4.57 -8.74 -0.61
N GLY A 77 -4.52 -8.35 0.67
CA GLY A 77 -5.36 -8.98 1.71
C GLY A 77 -6.85 -8.69 1.57
N ALA A 78 -7.21 -7.48 1.15
CA ALA A 78 -8.60 -7.07 0.96
C ALA A 78 -8.69 -6.16 -0.27
N ALA A 79 -9.36 -6.63 -1.32
CA ALA A 79 -9.55 -5.85 -2.54
C ALA A 79 -10.53 -4.69 -2.31
N GLY A 80 -10.12 -3.49 -2.71
CA GLY A 80 -10.95 -2.28 -2.67
C GLY A 80 -10.93 -1.52 -4.00
N GLU A 81 -11.54 -0.33 -4.02
CA GLU A 81 -11.54 0.54 -5.21
C GLU A 81 -10.12 0.88 -5.68
N ASP A 82 -9.22 1.08 -4.73
CA ASP A 82 -7.82 1.42 -4.96
C ASP A 82 -7.01 0.23 -5.53
N THR A 83 -7.54 -0.98 -5.43
CA THR A 83 -6.99 -2.23 -5.98
C THR A 83 -7.36 -2.40 -7.45
N ALA A 84 -8.51 -1.89 -7.90
CA ALA A 84 -8.93 -2.01 -9.30
C ALA A 84 -7.99 -1.23 -10.24
N GLY A 85 -7.60 -1.82 -11.37
CA GLY A 85 -6.79 -1.15 -12.39
C GLY A 85 -5.92 -2.09 -13.23
N LEU A 86 -5.02 -1.49 -13.99
CA LEU A 86 -4.12 -2.18 -14.92
C LEU A 86 -2.76 -2.41 -14.27
N TYR A 87 -2.27 -3.64 -14.34
CA TYR A 87 -1.03 -4.09 -13.74
C TYR A 87 -0.06 -4.63 -14.78
N HIS A 88 1.23 -4.39 -14.56
CA HIS A 88 2.33 -4.92 -15.37
C HIS A 88 3.45 -5.40 -14.46
N CYS A 89 4.26 -6.34 -14.91
CA CYS A 89 5.46 -6.75 -14.19
C CYS A 89 6.72 -6.72 -15.04
N ALA A 90 7.84 -6.50 -14.37
CA ALA A 90 9.17 -6.61 -14.93
C ALA A 90 10.07 -7.30 -13.91
N TYR A 91 11.18 -7.88 -14.36
CA TYR A 91 12.17 -8.43 -13.44
C TYR A 91 13.57 -7.91 -13.77
N TYR A 92 14.42 -7.93 -12.76
CA TYR A 92 15.82 -7.58 -12.87
C TYR A 92 16.67 -8.84 -12.83
N GLN A 93 17.64 -8.92 -13.75
CA GLN A 93 18.59 -10.02 -13.82
C GLN A 93 19.97 -9.48 -14.19
N GLY A 94 20.97 -9.79 -13.38
CA GLY A 94 22.35 -9.35 -13.52
C GLY A 94 22.48 -7.82 -13.44
N PHE A 95 22.39 -7.17 -14.59
CA PHE A 95 22.61 -5.72 -14.72
C PHE A 95 21.52 -4.99 -15.51
N THR A 96 20.42 -5.67 -15.85
CA THR A 96 19.36 -5.09 -16.68
C THR A 96 17.97 -5.53 -16.25
N TRP A 97 16.98 -4.70 -16.56
CA TRP A 97 15.57 -5.04 -16.46
C TRP A 97 15.09 -5.76 -17.72
N SER A 98 14.10 -6.63 -17.55
CA SER A 98 13.32 -7.20 -18.63
C SER A 98 12.42 -6.15 -19.28
N GLU A 99 11.86 -6.49 -20.44
CA GLU A 99 10.67 -5.78 -20.90
C GLU A 99 9.49 -6.00 -19.92
N SER A 100 8.52 -5.09 -19.96
CA SER A 100 7.27 -5.23 -19.21
C SER A 100 6.45 -6.42 -19.73
N SER A 101 5.74 -7.10 -18.84
CA SER A 101 4.75 -8.12 -19.18
C SER A 101 3.60 -7.55 -19.99
N ASP A 102 2.71 -8.45 -20.43
CA ASP A 102 1.36 -8.08 -20.83
C ASP A 102 0.61 -7.40 -19.66
N THR A 103 -0.52 -6.76 -19.98
CA THR A 103 -1.36 -6.08 -18.98
C THR A 103 -2.30 -7.06 -18.30
N LEU A 104 -2.33 -7.04 -16.98
CA LEU A 104 -3.37 -7.67 -16.18
C LEU A 104 -4.39 -6.61 -15.73
N GLU A 105 -5.63 -6.73 -16.18
CA GLU A 105 -6.74 -5.91 -15.69
C GLU A 105 -7.39 -6.55 -14.47
N LEU A 106 -7.31 -5.88 -13.33
CA LEU A 106 -7.92 -6.33 -12.08
C LEU A 106 -9.18 -5.50 -11.79
N MET A 107 -10.32 -6.18 -11.66
CA MET A 107 -11.63 -5.56 -11.40
C MET A 107 -12.13 -5.93 -10.01
N VAL A 108 -12.70 -4.94 -9.30
CA VAL A 108 -13.32 -5.17 -7.99
C VAL A 108 -14.84 -5.04 -8.10
N THR A 109 -15.56 -6.02 -7.54
CA THR A 109 -17.03 -6.14 -7.64
C THR A 109 -17.69 -6.10 -6.28
N GLY A 110 -18.92 -5.58 -6.22
CA GLY A 110 -19.57 -5.28 -4.94
C GLY A 110 -19.01 -4.00 -4.34
N LYS A 111 -19.89 -3.14 -3.83
CA LYS A 111 -19.52 -1.94 -3.10
C LYS A 111 -19.73 -2.19 -1.63
N GLU A 112 -19.00 -1.51 -0.75
CA GLU A 112 -19.47 -1.32 0.62
C GLU A 112 -20.91 -0.80 0.57
N ALA A 113 -21.88 -1.69 0.77
CA ALA A 113 -23.00 -1.27 1.57
C ALA A 113 -22.38 -1.06 2.95
N SER A 114 -22.06 0.20 3.26
CA SER A 114 -21.98 0.67 4.63
C SER A 114 -23.36 0.44 5.24
N ALA A 115 -23.64 -0.84 5.55
CA ALA A 115 -24.47 -1.16 6.66
C ALA A 115 -23.71 -0.55 7.83
N ALA A 116 -24.15 0.65 8.23
CA ALA A 116 -24.14 0.99 9.63
C ALA A 116 -24.45 -0.31 10.40
N PRO A 117 -23.68 -0.66 11.45
CA PRO A 117 -23.98 -1.84 12.24
C PRO A 117 -25.49 -1.82 12.50
N PRO A 118 -26.24 -2.94 12.33
CA PRO A 118 -27.67 -2.91 12.54
C PRO A 118 -27.88 -2.26 13.90
N ALA A 119 -28.55 -1.10 13.91
CA ALA A 119 -28.88 -0.42 15.14
C ALA A 119 -29.71 -1.43 15.92
N VAL A 120 -29.08 -2.11 16.86
CA VAL A 120 -29.75 -3.06 17.74
C VAL A 120 -30.82 -2.22 18.41
N PRO A 121 -32.12 -2.48 18.17
CA PRO A 121 -33.14 -1.75 18.90
C PRO A 121 -32.89 -2.04 20.39
N PRO A 122 -32.91 -1.04 21.28
CA PRO A 122 -32.70 -1.29 22.70
C PRO A 122 -33.76 -2.30 23.16
N ALA A 123 -33.30 -3.41 23.75
CA ALA A 123 -34.19 -4.44 24.28
C ALA A 123 -35.15 -3.81 25.30
N PRO A 124 -36.47 -4.09 25.23
CA PRO A 124 -37.40 -3.62 26.25
C PRO A 124 -37.23 -4.49 27.50
N GLY A 125 -36.82 -3.88 28.62
CA GLY A 125 -37.03 -4.53 29.93
C GLY A 125 -35.91 -4.48 30.95
N SER A 126 -34.95 -3.55 30.92
CA SER A 126 -34.13 -3.29 32.11
C SER A 126 -34.76 -2.20 32.98
N PRO A 127 -34.96 -2.44 34.30
CA PRO A 127 -35.42 -1.37 35.18
C PRO A 127 -34.36 -0.28 35.23
N LEU A 128 -34.80 0.97 35.02
CA LEU A 128 -33.98 2.16 35.20
C LEU A 128 -33.56 2.19 36.68
N ALA A 129 -32.35 1.73 36.98
CA ALA A 129 -31.75 2.01 38.28
C ALA A 129 -31.61 3.52 38.37
N ALA A 130 -32.39 4.14 39.24
CA ALA A 130 -32.30 5.56 39.54
C ALA A 130 -30.86 5.85 39.98
N ALA A 131 -30.13 6.62 39.16
CA ALA A 131 -28.82 7.10 39.53
C ALA A 131 -28.94 7.90 40.84
N PRO A 132 -28.08 7.69 41.85
CA PRO A 132 -28.05 8.57 43.00
C PRO A 132 -27.57 9.95 42.53
N SER A 133 -28.31 10.98 42.92
CA SER A 133 -27.94 12.38 42.71
C SER A 133 -26.53 12.63 43.24
N ALA A 134 -25.62 13.06 42.39
CA ALA A 134 -24.28 13.46 42.82
C ALA A 134 -24.38 14.60 43.85
N PRO A 135 -23.64 14.55 44.98
CA PRO A 135 -23.57 15.68 45.89
C PRO A 135 -22.85 16.85 45.22
N ARG A 136 -23.40 18.06 45.39
CA ARG A 136 -22.75 19.31 44.96
C ARG A 136 -21.44 19.48 45.74
N LEU A 137 -20.32 19.55 45.03
CA LEU A 137 -19.03 19.97 45.59
C LEU A 137 -19.12 21.45 46.03
N PRO A 138 -18.64 21.82 47.22
CA PRO A 138 -18.50 23.22 47.60
C PRO A 138 -17.38 23.89 46.79
N GLY A 139 -17.55 25.20 46.58
CA GLY A 139 -16.81 26.02 45.63
C GLY A 139 -15.28 25.93 45.72
N ARG A 140 -14.67 26.05 44.54
CA ARG A 140 -13.23 26.20 44.32
C ARG A 140 -12.71 27.41 45.10
N LEU A 141 -11.67 27.20 45.91
CA LEU A 141 -10.87 28.25 46.53
C LEU A 141 -10.28 29.19 45.45
N PRO A 142 -10.11 30.49 45.72
CA PRO A 142 -9.46 31.41 44.80
C PRO A 142 -7.96 31.07 44.65
N PRO A 143 -7.35 31.37 43.48
CA PRO A 143 -5.92 31.15 43.27
C PRO A 143 -5.06 32.10 44.14
N PRO A 144 -3.83 31.69 44.51
CA PRO A 144 -2.93 32.55 45.25
C PRO A 144 -2.48 33.75 44.40
N ALA A 145 -2.51 34.94 44.98
CA ALA A 145 -1.95 36.15 44.39
C ALA A 145 -0.42 36.03 44.32
N TRP A 146 0.16 36.15 43.12
CA TRP A 146 1.60 36.26 42.95
C TRP A 146 2.05 37.70 43.20
N PRO A 147 3.18 37.94 43.88
CA PRO A 147 3.72 39.28 44.03
C PRO A 147 4.16 39.83 42.67
N SER A 148 3.70 41.04 42.38
CA SER A 148 4.06 41.81 41.20
C SER A 148 5.54 42.17 41.24
N GLY A 149 6.28 41.86 40.17
CA GLY A 149 7.60 42.45 39.90
C GLY A 149 8.75 41.46 39.76
N SER A 150 9.03 41.02 38.53
CA SER A 150 10.38 40.93 37.95
C SER A 150 10.29 40.41 36.51
N LEU A 151 10.82 41.19 35.57
CA LEU A 151 10.85 40.94 34.13
C LEU A 151 11.62 39.64 33.80
N CYS A 152 10.99 38.69 33.11
CA CYS A 152 11.73 37.63 32.43
C CYS A 152 12.34 38.20 31.14
N LEU A 153 13.65 38.44 31.14
CA LEU A 153 14.42 38.66 29.92
C LEU A 153 14.50 37.36 29.13
N CYS A 154 14.07 37.39 27.86
CA CYS A 154 14.27 36.30 26.91
C CYS A 154 15.75 36.27 26.48
N THR A 155 16.56 35.37 27.04
CA THR A 155 17.90 35.08 26.52
C THR A 155 17.81 34.04 25.40
N ARG A 156 18.24 34.44 24.20
CA ARG A 156 18.50 33.57 23.03
C ARG A 156 19.67 32.63 23.35
N ASP A 157 19.47 31.33 23.19
CA ASP A 157 20.52 30.30 23.29
C ASP A 157 21.21 30.10 21.92
N PRO A 158 22.56 30.14 21.82
CA PRO A 158 23.29 29.80 20.60
C PRO A 158 23.83 28.34 20.59
N LEU A 159 23.75 27.73 19.39
CA LEU A 159 24.21 26.40 18.96
C LEU A 159 25.52 25.87 19.60
N PRO A 160 25.65 24.56 19.90
CA PRO A 160 26.92 23.97 20.33
C PRO A 160 27.82 23.55 19.16
N SER A 161 29.08 23.96 19.24
CA SER A 161 30.21 23.55 18.40
C SER A 161 30.87 22.25 18.89
N HIS A 162 31.29 21.40 17.95
CA HIS A 162 32.04 20.15 18.15
C HIS A 162 33.48 20.41 18.68
N PRO A 163 34.07 19.51 19.50
CA PRO A 163 35.51 19.49 19.75
C PRO A 163 36.26 18.51 18.83
N ALA A 164 37.57 18.76 18.72
CA ALA A 164 38.56 18.16 17.83
C ALA A 164 38.98 16.72 18.17
#